data_AF-A0A9E2GUX2-F1
#
_entry.id   AF-A0A9E2GUX2-F1
#
_cell.length_a   1.000
_cell.length_b   1.000
_cell.length_c   1.000
_cell.angle_alpha   90.00
_cell.angle_beta   90.00
_cell.angle_gamma   90.00
#
_symmetry.space_group_name_H-M   'P 1'
#
loop_
_entity.id
_entity.type
_entity.pdbx_description
1 polymer ?
#
loop_
_entity_poly.entity_id
_entity_poly.type
_entity_poly.pdbx_seq_one_letter_code
_entity_poly.pdbx_strand_id
1 'polypeptide(L)'
;MTPARPHPDRLRNLLTCGLPPDADPENLRLTVILNLSTLAGGLFLMLFAIHNLFDGNLGLGLADAVTCAIVLASNLILRRSGNLRLVSGIAITASALFFLFVLARGEVRQATYVWSLSLPVITIFLLGSKSGLRLAGLYWIVMLAYFLSAHQFNGLTPYLDSSSCGPSPSTA
;
A
#
# COMPACT_ATOMS: atom_id res chain seq x y z
N MET A 1 4.49 41.49 20.21
CA MET A 1 4.48 40.57 19.07
C MET A 1 4.57 39.15 19.60
N THR A 2 3.45 38.45 19.67
CA THR A 2 3.35 37.07 20.17
C THR A 2 3.56 36.12 18.98
N PRO A 3 4.50 35.16 19.03
CA PRO A 3 4.69 34.23 17.92
C PRO A 3 3.46 33.34 17.76
N ALA A 4 2.95 33.24 16.54
CA ALA A 4 1.84 32.36 16.18
C ALA A 4 2.22 30.91 16.48
N ARG A 5 1.57 30.29 17.49
CA ARG A 5 1.69 28.86 17.74
C ARG A 5 1.08 28.11 16.55
N PRO A 6 1.77 27.14 15.93
CA PRO A 6 1.16 26.34 14.87
C PRO A 6 -0.05 25.61 15.45
N HIS A 7 -1.24 25.86 14.89
CA HIS A 7 -2.53 25.31 15.33
C HIS A 7 -2.45 23.78 15.48
N PRO A 8 -2.30 23.23 16.70
CA PRO A 8 -2.21 21.79 16.92
C PRO A 8 -3.49 21.09 16.48
N ASP A 9 -4.61 21.83 16.49
CA ASP A 9 -5.94 21.33 16.20
C ASP A 9 -6.11 20.91 14.74
N ARG A 10 -5.41 21.55 13.79
CA ARG A 10 -5.53 21.20 12.36
C ARG A 10 -4.75 19.95 11.98
N LEU A 11 -3.50 19.85 12.45
CA LEU A 11 -2.68 18.64 12.28
C LEU A 11 -3.32 17.46 13.02
N ARG A 12 -3.81 17.69 14.24
CA ARG A 12 -4.58 16.70 14.99
C ARG A 12 -5.84 16.30 14.22
N ASN A 13 -6.62 17.23 13.68
CA ASN A 13 -7.82 16.90 12.89
C ASN A 13 -7.51 16.14 11.61
N LEU A 14 -6.38 16.41 10.95
CA LEU A 14 -5.94 15.64 9.78
C LEU A 14 -5.53 14.21 10.17
N LEU A 15 -4.78 14.05 11.26
CA LEU A 15 -4.27 12.75 11.73
C LEU A 15 -5.35 11.89 12.40
N THR A 16 -6.26 12.51 13.15
CA THR A 16 -7.35 11.83 13.88
C THR A 16 -8.68 11.89 13.16
N CYS A 17 -8.75 12.55 12.01
CA CYS A 17 -9.97 12.67 11.19
C CYS A 17 -11.22 13.16 11.96
N GLY A 18 -11.02 13.93 13.03
CA GLY A 18 -12.12 14.48 13.83
C GLY A 18 -12.76 13.50 14.82
N LEU A 19 -12.07 12.43 15.22
CA LEU A 19 -12.55 11.58 16.31
C LEU A 19 -12.71 12.39 17.61
N PRO A 20 -13.77 12.12 18.41
CA PRO A 20 -13.96 12.75 19.71
C PRO A 20 -12.73 12.54 20.61
N PRO A 21 -12.32 13.53 21.41
CA PRO A 21 -11.21 13.41 22.37
C PRO A 21 -11.37 12.26 23.36
N ASP A 22 -12.61 11.80 23.58
CA ASP A 22 -12.97 10.74 24.52
C ASP A 22 -12.96 9.33 23.89
N ALA A 23 -12.48 9.21 22.64
CA ALA A 23 -12.36 7.93 21.98
C ALA A 23 -11.28 7.05 22.65
N ASP A 24 -11.57 5.75 22.75
CA ASP A 24 -10.64 4.73 23.27
C ASP A 24 -9.24 4.90 22.65
N PRO A 25 -8.17 5.00 23.46
CA PRO A 25 -6.79 5.15 22.97
C PRO A 25 -6.39 4.09 21.95
N GLU A 26 -6.95 2.89 22.02
CA GLU A 26 -6.70 1.86 21.00
C GLU A 26 -7.28 2.24 19.63
N ASN A 27 -8.54 2.71 19.59
CA ASN A 27 -9.20 3.15 18.36
C ASN A 27 -8.52 4.39 17.76
N LEU A 28 -8.01 5.29 18.61
CA LEU A 28 -7.24 6.45 18.18
C LEU A 28 -5.94 6.01 17.48
N ARG A 29 -5.18 5.10 18.10
CA ARG A 29 -3.94 4.55 17.52
C ARG A 29 -4.21 3.89 16.16
N LEU A 30 -5.23 3.04 16.07
CA LEU A 30 -5.58 2.35 14.82
C LEU A 30 -6.01 3.33 13.74
N THR A 31 -6.76 4.38 14.10
CA THR A 31 -7.17 5.42 13.15
C THR A 31 -5.97 6.18 12.60
N VAL A 32 -5.01 6.53 13.46
CA VAL A 32 -3.77 7.21 13.05
C VAL A 32 -2.98 6.33 12.08
N ILE A 33 -2.80 5.04 12.38
CA ILE A 33 -2.09 4.10 11.49
C ILE A 33 -2.81 4.02 10.14
N LEU A 34 -4.13 3.78 10.15
CA LEU A 34 -4.92 3.69 8.91
C LEU A 34 -4.85 4.98 8.09
N ASN A 35 -4.95 6.16 8.71
CA ASN A 35 -4.81 7.44 8.02
C ASN A 35 -3.41 7.63 7.44
N LEU A 36 -2.37 7.32 8.20
CA LEU A 36 -0.99 7.45 7.73
C LEU A 36 -0.74 6.51 6.53
N SER A 37 -1.18 5.26 6.64
CA SER A 37 -1.05 4.26 5.58
C SER A 37 -1.86 4.63 4.34
N THR A 38 -3.10 5.13 4.50
CA THR A 38 -3.94 5.53 3.36
C THR A 38 -3.44 6.80 2.68
N LEU A 39 -2.91 7.77 3.42
CA LEU A 39 -2.31 8.99 2.85
C LEU A 39 -1.00 8.67 2.13
N ALA A 40 -0.09 7.94 2.78
CA ALA A 40 1.17 7.54 2.17
C ALA A 40 0.92 6.65 0.95
N GLY A 41 0.18 5.55 1.12
CA GLY A 41 -0.14 4.62 0.04
C GLY A 41 -0.93 5.28 -1.09
N GLY A 42 -1.91 6.12 -0.78
CA GLY A 42 -2.68 6.88 -1.78
C GLY A 42 -1.82 7.85 -2.58
N LEU A 43 -0.86 8.52 -1.93
CA LEU A 43 0.11 9.39 -2.61
C LEU A 43 0.97 8.59 -3.59
N PHE A 44 1.51 7.44 -3.18
CA PHE A 44 2.30 6.58 -4.08
C PHE A 44 1.45 6.02 -5.23
N LEU A 45 0.23 5.56 -4.96
CA LEU A 45 -0.69 5.09 -6.01
C LEU A 45 -1.04 6.19 -6.99
N MET A 46 -1.22 7.43 -6.53
CA MET A 46 -1.46 8.57 -7.42
C MET A 46 -0.23 8.84 -8.31
N LEU A 47 0.98 8.80 -7.75
CA LEU A 47 2.21 8.96 -8.53
C LEU A 47 2.38 7.84 -9.56
N PHE A 48 2.11 6.59 -9.18
CA PHE A 48 2.18 5.44 -10.10
C PHE A 48 1.10 5.48 -11.17
N ALA A 49 -0.14 5.87 -10.83
CA ALA A 49 -1.19 6.05 -11.81
C ALA A 49 -0.78 7.06 -12.89
N ILE A 50 -0.27 8.22 -12.47
CA ILE A 50 0.21 9.25 -13.40
C ILE A 50 1.35 8.71 -14.26
N HIS A 51 2.38 8.12 -13.63
CA HIS A 51 3.53 7.55 -14.32
C HIS A 51 3.12 6.50 -15.36
N ASN A 52 2.26 5.56 -14.99
CA ASN A 52 1.84 4.45 -15.85
C ASN A 52 0.91 4.90 -16.98
N LEU A 53 0.07 5.92 -16.74
CA LEU A 53 -0.73 6.54 -17.81
C LEU A 53 0.15 7.26 -18.85
N PHE A 54 1.23 7.93 -18.41
CA PHE A 54 2.19 8.56 -19.32
C PHE A 54 3.05 7.54 -20.09
N ASP A 55 3.40 6.41 -19.45
CA ASP A 55 4.11 5.29 -20.11
C ASP A 55 3.20 4.50 -21.08
N GLY A 56 1.92 4.87 -21.22
CA GLY A 56 0.96 4.21 -22.10
C GLY A 56 0.41 2.88 -21.57
N ASN A 57 0.79 2.50 -20.34
CA ASN A 57 0.29 1.30 -19.68
C ASN A 57 -1.05 1.58 -18.98
N LEU A 58 -2.10 1.72 -19.80
CA LEU A 58 -3.45 2.04 -19.33
C LEU A 58 -3.97 1.02 -18.31
N GLY A 59 -3.62 -0.26 -18.44
CA GLY A 59 -4.08 -1.31 -17.52
C GLY A 59 -3.58 -1.10 -16.09
N LEU A 60 -2.27 -0.86 -15.95
CA LEU A 60 -1.65 -0.63 -14.64
C LEU A 60 -2.08 0.73 -14.07
N GLY A 61 -2.07 1.78 -14.90
CA GLY A 61 -2.48 3.13 -14.48
C GLY A 61 -3.93 3.22 -14.03
N LEU A 62 -4.86 2.50 -14.68
CA LEU A 62 -6.25 2.43 -14.25
C LEU A 62 -6.41 1.66 -12.94
N ALA A 63 -5.68 0.55 -12.77
CA ALA A 63 -5.68 -0.21 -11.53
C ALA A 63 -5.14 0.62 -10.35
N ASP A 64 -4.06 1.38 -10.56
CA ASP A 64 -3.51 2.33 -9.58
C ASP A 64 -4.55 3.39 -9.21
N ALA A 65 -5.19 4.01 -10.20
CA ALA A 65 -6.18 5.07 -9.99
C ALA A 65 -7.43 4.56 -9.25
N VAL A 66 -7.94 3.38 -9.63
CA VAL A 66 -9.09 2.75 -8.95
C VAL A 66 -8.72 2.38 -7.51
N THR A 67 -7.55 1.80 -7.28
CA THR A 67 -7.09 1.45 -5.93
C THR A 67 -6.91 2.70 -5.08
N CYS A 68 -6.33 3.77 -5.64
CA CYS A 68 -6.20 5.06 -4.98
C CYS A 68 -7.58 5.62 -4.59
N ALA A 69 -8.55 5.60 -5.50
CA ALA A 69 -9.91 6.04 -5.22
C ALA A 69 -10.58 5.23 -4.09
N ILE A 70 -10.40 3.90 -4.08
CA ILE A 70 -10.93 3.04 -3.01
C ILE A 70 -10.27 3.36 -1.66
N VAL A 71 -8.96 3.54 -1.62
CA VAL A 71 -8.19 3.87 -0.39
C VAL A 71 -8.58 5.25 0.16
N LEU A 72 -8.77 6.24 -0.71
CA LEU A 72 -9.25 7.57 -0.31
C LEU A 72 -10.72 7.54 0.12
N ALA A 73 -11.57 6.80 -0.58
CA ALA A 73 -12.98 6.62 -0.22
C ALA A 73 -13.14 5.92 1.12
N SER A 74 -12.29 4.92 1.43
CA SER A 74 -12.29 4.26 2.73
C SER A 74 -11.92 5.23 3.86
N ASN A 75 -10.99 6.16 3.65
CA ASN A 75 -10.72 7.25 4.58
C ASN A 75 -11.97 8.14 4.81
N LEU A 76 -12.69 8.47 3.73
CA LEU A 76 -13.91 9.27 3.83
C LEU A 76 -15.06 8.53 4.53
N ILE A 77 -15.21 7.23 4.28
CA ILE A 77 -16.19 6.36 4.95
C ILE A 77 -15.85 6.22 6.43
N LEU A 78 -14.56 6.18 6.80
CA LEU A 78 -14.15 6.19 8.22
C LEU A 78 -14.67 7.43 8.95
N ARG A 79 -14.54 8.60 8.31
CA ARG A 79 -15.01 9.88 8.86
C ARG A 79 -16.52 9.91 9.08
N ARG A 80 -17.30 9.21 8.25
CA ARG A 80 -18.76 9.19 8.36
C ARG A 80 -19.31 8.06 9.23
N SER A 81 -18.72 6.87 9.16
CA SER A 81 -19.25 5.68 9.82
C SER A 81 -18.64 5.41 11.19
N GLY A 82 -17.41 5.89 11.44
CA GLY A 82 -16.63 5.54 12.63
C GLY A 82 -16.27 4.06 12.75
N ASN A 83 -16.69 3.20 11.80
CA ASN A 83 -16.50 1.76 11.88
C ASN A 83 -15.13 1.35 11.33
N LEU A 84 -14.13 1.46 12.21
CA LEU A 84 -12.73 1.20 11.87
C LEU A 84 -12.51 -0.21 11.32
N ARG A 85 -13.22 -1.22 11.84
CA ARG A 85 -13.04 -2.62 11.42
C ARG A 85 -13.50 -2.87 10.00
N LEU A 86 -14.66 -2.32 9.63
CA LEU A 86 -15.20 -2.45 8.27
C LEU A 86 -14.31 -1.72 7.27
N VAL A 87 -13.93 -0.48 7.58
CA VAL A 87 -13.08 0.34 6.70
C VAL A 87 -11.70 -0.30 6.51
N SER A 88 -11.09 -0.77 7.60
CA SER A 88 -9.80 -1.45 7.54
C SER A 88 -9.87 -2.69 6.65
N GLY A 89 -10.95 -3.48 6.76
CA GLY A 89 -11.19 -4.63 5.90
C GLY A 89 -11.23 -4.24 4.42
N ILE A 90 -12.01 -3.21 4.06
CA ILE A 90 -12.11 -2.73 2.66
C ILE A 90 -10.74 -2.29 2.15
N ALA A 91 -10.03 -1.44 2.90
CA ALA A 91 -8.74 -0.90 2.49
C ALA A 91 -7.68 -2.01 2.30
N ILE A 92 -7.61 -2.96 3.24
CA ILE A 92 -6.68 -4.09 3.18
C ILE A 92 -7.02 -5.02 2.02
N THR A 93 -8.28 -5.41 1.85
CA THR A 93 -8.68 -6.32 0.77
C THR A 93 -8.45 -5.68 -0.60
N ALA A 94 -8.79 -4.41 -0.78
CA ALA A 94 -8.50 -3.69 -2.02
C ALA A 94 -7.00 -3.63 -2.32
N SER A 95 -6.19 -3.30 -1.31
CA SER A 95 -4.73 -3.26 -1.45
C SER A 95 -4.15 -4.63 -1.78
N ALA A 96 -4.60 -5.69 -1.09
CA ALA A 96 -4.13 -7.05 -1.32
C ALA A 96 -4.44 -7.53 -2.74
N LEU A 97 -5.67 -7.30 -3.23
CA LEU A 97 -6.05 -7.62 -4.60
C LEU A 97 -5.24 -6.84 -5.63
N PHE A 98 -4.99 -5.55 -5.36
CA PHE A 98 -4.15 -4.71 -6.21
C PHE A 98 -2.72 -5.27 -6.31
N PHE A 99 -2.06 -5.60 -5.20
CA PHE A 99 -0.71 -6.17 -5.28
C PHE A 99 -0.67 -7.53 -5.98
N LEU A 100 -1.67 -8.38 -5.77
CA LEU A 100 -1.78 -9.65 -6.51
C LEU A 100 -1.96 -9.41 -8.01
N PHE A 101 -2.73 -8.41 -8.40
CA PHE A 101 -2.88 -8.01 -9.81
C PHE A 101 -1.56 -7.52 -10.42
N VAL A 102 -0.84 -6.63 -9.73
CA VAL A 102 0.46 -6.11 -10.20
C VAL A 102 1.49 -7.25 -10.31
N LEU A 103 1.53 -8.16 -9.34
CA LEU A 103 2.37 -9.35 -9.39
C LEU A 103 2.00 -10.21 -10.60
N ALA A 104 0.73 -10.55 -10.80
CA ALA A 104 0.31 -11.38 -11.93
C ALA A 104 0.68 -10.80 -13.31
N ARG A 105 0.79 -9.47 -13.43
CA ARG A 105 1.21 -8.78 -14.66
C ARG A 105 2.72 -8.84 -14.93
N GLY A 106 3.54 -9.20 -13.94
CA GLY A 106 5.01 -9.22 -14.07
C GLY A 106 5.66 -7.84 -14.13
N GLU A 107 4.88 -6.76 -14.06
CA GLU A 107 5.35 -5.37 -14.11
C GLU A 107 5.69 -4.86 -12.70
N VAL A 108 6.45 -5.66 -11.96
CA VAL A 108 6.69 -5.47 -10.54
C VAL A 108 7.86 -4.51 -10.33
N ARG A 109 7.56 -3.28 -9.89
CA ARG A 109 8.59 -2.33 -9.47
C ARG A 109 9.07 -2.63 -8.05
N GLN A 110 10.29 -2.18 -7.71
CA GLN A 110 10.83 -2.32 -6.35
C GLN A 110 9.88 -1.79 -5.27
N ALA A 111 9.20 -0.67 -5.54
CA ALA A 111 8.21 -0.12 -4.63
C ALA A 111 7.05 -1.10 -4.37
N THR A 112 6.57 -1.82 -5.38
CA THR A 112 5.50 -2.82 -5.23
C THR A 112 5.88 -3.89 -4.21
N TYR A 113 7.13 -4.38 -4.23
CA TYR A 113 7.60 -5.35 -3.25
C TYR A 113 7.63 -4.77 -1.83
N VAL A 114 8.19 -3.56 -1.65
CA VAL A 114 8.24 -2.89 -0.35
C VAL A 114 6.83 -2.73 0.24
N TRP A 115 5.89 -2.24 -0.56
CA TRP A 115 4.51 -2.03 -0.09
C TRP A 115 3.76 -3.34 0.13
N SER A 116 3.97 -4.36 -0.72
CA SER A 116 3.38 -5.70 -0.54
C SER A 116 3.83 -6.38 0.76
N LEU A 117 5.10 -6.22 1.15
CA LEU A 117 5.64 -6.80 2.40
C LEU A 117 5.18 -6.04 3.65
N SER A 118 4.87 -4.75 3.53
CA SER A 118 4.30 -3.95 4.62
C SER A 118 2.83 -4.29 4.92
N LEU A 119 2.09 -4.77 3.91
CA LEU A 119 0.65 -5.02 3.99
C LEU A 119 0.26 -6.03 5.09
N PRO A 120 0.91 -7.19 5.22
CA PRO A 120 0.62 -8.17 6.27
C PRO A 120 0.79 -7.60 7.68
N VAL A 121 1.82 -6.78 7.89
CA VAL A 121 2.08 -6.12 9.17
C VAL A 121 0.93 -5.16 9.48
N ILE A 122 0.59 -4.27 8.53
CA ILE A 122 -0.53 -3.33 8.66
C ILE A 122 -1.84 -4.10 8.91
N THR A 123 -2.05 -5.23 8.24
CA THR A 123 -3.25 -6.07 8.37
C THR A 123 -3.41 -6.64 9.78
N ILE A 124 -2.32 -7.16 10.38
CA ILE A 124 -2.34 -7.68 11.75
C ILE A 124 -2.66 -6.57 12.75
N PHE A 125 -2.07 -5.39 12.56
CA PHE A 125 -2.32 -4.24 13.42
C PHE A 125 -3.77 -3.74 13.32
N LEU A 126 -4.31 -3.60 12.10
CA LEU A 126 -5.65 -3.03 11.89
C LEU A 126 -6.81 -3.98 12.20
N LEU A 127 -6.68 -5.27 11.86
CA LEU A 127 -7.75 -6.26 12.05
C LEU A 127 -7.64 -7.04 13.37
N GLY A 128 -6.55 -6.80 14.12
CA GLY A 128 -6.21 -7.51 15.35
C GLY A 128 -5.68 -8.92 15.12
N SER A 129 -5.13 -9.52 16.18
CA SER A 129 -4.35 -10.77 16.12
C SER A 129 -5.09 -11.93 15.42
N LYS A 130 -6.35 -12.23 15.76
CA LYS A 130 -7.04 -13.43 15.21
C LYS A 130 -7.51 -13.28 13.75
N SER A 131 -8.00 -12.11 13.36
CA SER A 131 -8.51 -11.89 11.99
C SER A 131 -7.40 -11.44 11.06
N GLY A 132 -6.52 -10.57 11.55
CA GLY A 132 -5.38 -10.06 10.82
C GLY A 132 -4.35 -11.15 10.53
N LEU A 133 -4.04 -12.04 11.49
CA LEU A 133 -3.09 -13.13 11.25
C LEU A 133 -3.58 -14.12 10.19
N ARG A 134 -4.89 -14.42 10.15
CA ARG A 134 -5.46 -15.29 9.12
C ARG A 134 -5.33 -14.67 7.73
N LEU A 135 -5.67 -13.39 7.59
CA LEU A 135 -5.60 -12.70 6.30
C LEU A 135 -4.16 -12.45 5.85
N ALA A 136 -3.29 -12.03 6.79
CA ALA A 136 -1.86 -11.86 6.56
C ALA A 136 -1.18 -13.18 6.19
N GLY A 137 -1.50 -14.27 6.90
CA GLY A 137 -0.99 -15.60 6.61
C GLY A 137 -1.44 -16.09 5.23
N LEU A 138 -2.71 -15.91 4.89
CA LEU A 138 -3.22 -16.24 3.55
C LEU A 138 -2.46 -15.46 2.46
N TYR A 139 -2.29 -14.15 2.64
CA TYR A 139 -1.54 -13.31 1.70
C TYR A 139 -0.09 -13.78 1.53
N TRP A 140 0.60 -14.08 2.64
CA TRP A 140 1.97 -14.61 2.61
C TRP A 140 2.07 -15.96 1.89
N ILE A 141 1.13 -16.88 2.14
CA ILE A 141 1.09 -18.17 1.46
C ILE A 141 0.94 -17.98 -0.05
N VAL A 142 0.03 -17.09 -0.48
CA VAL A 142 -0.16 -16.78 -1.91
C VAL A 142 1.10 -16.16 -2.50
N MET A 143 1.74 -15.23 -1.78
CA MET A 143 2.98 -14.59 -2.26
C MET A 143 4.13 -15.60 -2.36
N LEU A 144 4.28 -16.50 -1.38
CA LEU A 144 5.28 -17.56 -1.38
C LEU A 144 5.04 -18.56 -2.52
N ALA A 145 3.79 -18.97 -2.72
CA ALA A 145 3.41 -19.84 -3.83
C ALA A 145 3.75 -19.18 -5.18
N TYR A 146 3.43 -17.90 -5.33
CA TYR A 146 3.79 -17.13 -6.51
C TYR A 146 5.31 -17.07 -6.71
N PHE A 147 6.11 -16.79 -5.68
CA PHE A 147 7.58 -16.78 -5.76
C PHE A 147 8.17 -18.15 -6.11
N LEU A 148 7.64 -19.24 -5.55
CA LEU A 148 8.09 -20.60 -5.87
C LEU A 148 7.73 -20.97 -7.32
N SER A 149 6.54 -20.60 -7.78
CA SER A 149 6.12 -20.78 -9.17
C SER A 149 6.88 -19.86 -10.13
N ALA A 150 7.33 -18.69 -9.67
CA ALA A 150 8.08 -17.74 -10.49
C ALA A 150 9.36 -18.32 -11.06
N HIS A 151 10.04 -19.19 -10.28
CA HIS A 151 11.26 -19.87 -10.71
C HIS A 151 11.01 -20.87 -11.86
N GLN A 152 9.75 -21.23 -12.15
CA GLN A 152 9.39 -22.17 -13.23
C GLN A 152 8.92 -21.48 -14.52
N PHE A 153 8.67 -20.16 -14.51
CA PHE A 153 8.16 -19.42 -15.68
C PHE A 153 9.09 -18.26 -16.06
N ASN A 154 9.68 -18.32 -17.26
CA ASN A 154 10.61 -17.33 -17.86
C ASN A 154 10.04 -15.89 -18.05
N GLY A 155 8.83 -15.59 -17.56
CA GLY A 155 8.18 -14.28 -17.64
C GLY A 155 8.23 -13.46 -16.34
N LEU A 156 8.85 -14.00 -15.28
CA LEU A 156 9.06 -13.29 -14.03
C LEU A 156 10.49 -12.79 -13.96
N THR A 157 10.64 -11.49 -13.69
CA THR A 157 11.90 -10.75 -13.71
C THR A 157 13.05 -11.56 -13.08
N PRO A 158 14.02 -12.03 -13.88
CA PRO A 158 15.26 -12.52 -13.31
C PRO A 158 15.92 -11.34 -12.62
N TYR A 159 16.41 -11.56 -11.40
CA TYR A 159 17.32 -10.61 -10.76
C TYR A 159 18.54 -10.54 -11.69
N LEU A 160 18.67 -9.45 -12.45
CA LEU A 160 19.72 -9.30 -13.44
C LEU A 160 21.08 -9.58 -12.78
N ASP A 161 21.73 -10.65 -13.26
CA ASP A 161 23.14 -10.89 -13.05
C ASP A 161 23.90 -9.62 -13.42
N SER A 162 24.77 -9.18 -12.51
CA SER A 162 25.73 -8.10 -12.70
C SER A 162 26.83 -8.43 -13.73
N SER A 163 26.52 -9.20 -14.77
CA SER A 163 27.49 -9.70 -15.76
C SER A 163 27.78 -8.73 -16.91
N SER A 164 27.18 -7.54 -16.94
CA SER A 164 27.53 -6.48 -17.89
C SER A 164 28.64 -5.54 -17.38
N CYS A 165 29.73 -6.12 -16.86
CA CYS A 165 31.02 -5.44 -16.71
C CYS A 165 32.12 -6.30 -17.35
N GLY A 166 31.96 -6.58 -18.65
CA GLY A 166 33.05 -7.06 -19.49
C GLY A 166 33.68 -5.84 -20.18
N PRO A 167 35.00 -5.58 -20.05
CA PRO A 167 35.64 -4.57 -20.87
C PRO A 167 35.56 -4.98 -22.34
N SER A 168 35.13 -4.04 -23.20
CA SER A 168 35.21 -4.19 -24.65
C SER A 168 36.65 -4.50 -25.05
N PRO A 169 36.93 -5.47 -25.95
CA PRO A 169 38.27 -5.61 -26.50
C PRO A 169 38.57 -4.34 -27.31
N SER A 170 39.49 -3.53 -26.79
CA SER A 170 40.07 -2.41 -27.53
C SER A 170 40.78 -2.97 -28.75
N THR A 171 40.25 -2.68 -29.93
CA THR A 171 40.99 -2.68 -31.18
C THR A 171 42.14 -1.69 -31.09
N ALA A 172 43.36 -2.19 -30.98
CA ALA A 172 44.61 -1.55 -31.43
C ALA A 172 45.68 -2.63 -31.60
#